data_AF-A0A2S9GT22-F1
#
_entry.id   AF-A0A2S9GT22-F1
#
_cell.length_a   1.000
_cell.length_b   1.000
_cell.length_c   1.000
_cell.angle_alpha   90.00
_cell.angle_beta   90.00
_cell.angle_gamma   90.00
#
_symmetry.space_group_name_H-M   'P 1'
#
loop_
_entity.id
_entity.type
_entity.pdbx_description
1 polymer ?
#
loop_
_entity_poly.entity_id
_entity_poly.type
_entity_poly.pdbx_seq_one_letter_code
_entity_poly.pdbx_strand_id
1 'polypeptide(L)'
;MKMFRLFIKNLLILSLLLFVVAGCDNLFVKERSCGFSFDMRFDDQHAAVLDYKLWGEKNLIDGVPKEYLDKRMKFYGEGIGFQYDRPISLYVKWQGDITGSIYEKTVDLRHVMPRNLEGTDLYFIVHGPQIYVYLALKESYVRGAQRIGTRYLDRTNIQLYPNPSK
;
A
#
# COMPACT_ATOMS: atom_id res chain seq x y z
N MET A 1 55.23 11.35 31.93
CA MET A 1 54.68 11.60 30.57
C MET A 1 54.33 10.34 29.76
N LYS A 2 54.98 9.17 29.95
CA LYS A 2 54.61 7.93 29.21
C LYS A 2 53.24 7.34 29.60
N MET A 3 52.88 7.38 30.90
CA MET A 3 51.58 6.89 31.41
C MET A 3 50.37 7.64 30.83
N PHE A 4 50.48 8.97 30.67
CA PHE A 4 49.41 9.80 30.09
C PHE A 4 49.14 9.49 28.61
N ARG A 5 50.21 9.16 27.85
CA ARG A 5 50.08 8.76 26.44
C ARG A 5 49.44 7.38 26.27
N LEU A 6 49.68 6.45 27.20
CA LEU A 6 49.00 5.15 27.21
C LEU A 6 47.51 5.31 27.53
N PHE A 7 47.18 6.16 28.51
CA PHE A 7 45.80 6.41 28.91
C PHE A 7 44.97 7.00 27.76
N ILE A 8 45.51 7.99 27.04
CA ILE A 8 44.83 8.58 25.87
C ILE A 8 44.67 7.56 24.73
N LYS A 9 45.68 6.72 24.46
CA LYS A 9 45.55 5.66 23.45
C LYS A 9 44.45 4.65 23.80
N ASN A 10 44.36 4.23 25.05
CA ASN A 10 43.33 3.30 25.49
C ASN A 10 41.94 3.94 25.46
N LEU A 11 41.83 5.23 25.77
CA LEU A 11 40.56 5.97 25.70
C LEU A 11 40.08 6.13 24.24
N LEU A 12 40.99 6.40 23.29
CA LEU A 12 40.68 6.48 21.87
C LEU A 12 40.25 5.12 21.28
N ILE A 13 40.89 4.03 21.69
CA ILE A 13 40.50 2.68 21.24
C ILE A 13 39.12 2.31 21.79
N LEU A 14 38.83 2.66 23.05
CA LEU A 14 37.54 2.40 23.67
C LEU A 14 36.42 3.23 23.03
N SER A 15 36.67 4.50 22.67
CA SER A 15 35.67 5.32 21.97
C SER A 15 35.40 4.84 20.54
N LEU A 16 36.43 4.33 19.85
CA LEU A 16 36.28 3.74 18.51
C LEU A 16 35.44 2.45 18.56
N LEU A 17 35.65 1.60 19.57
CA LEU A 17 34.85 0.39 19.80
C LEU A 17 33.38 0.72 20.11
N LEU A 18 33.12 1.75 20.92
CA LEU A 18 31.75 2.20 21.21
C LEU A 18 31.05 2.77 19.98
N PHE A 19 31.78 3.43 19.08
CA PHE A 19 31.24 3.94 17.81
C PHE A 19 30.84 2.82 16.84
N VAL A 20 31.58 1.71 16.81
CA VAL A 20 31.25 0.55 15.96
C VAL A 20 30.01 -0.19 16.47
N VAL A 21 29.82 -0.29 17.78
CA VAL A 21 28.62 -0.94 18.35
C VAL A 21 27.36 -0.10 18.13
N ALA A 22 27.46 1.23 18.17
CA ALA A 22 26.33 2.13 17.89
C ALA A 22 25.95 2.22 16.40
N GLY A 23 26.78 1.69 15.49
CA GLY A 23 26.54 1.71 14.04
C GLY A 23 25.68 0.56 13.51
N CYS A 24 25.38 -0.46 14.32
CA CYS A 24 24.67 -1.67 13.88
C CYS A 24 23.13 -1.58 13.92
N ASP A 25 22.54 -0.54 14.50
CA ASP A 25 21.08 -0.46 14.64
C ASP A 25 20.33 0.01 13.38
N ASN A 26 21.05 0.37 12.30
CA ASN A 26 20.44 0.78 11.02
C ASN A 26 20.38 -0.32 9.96
N LEU A 27 20.69 -1.58 10.29
CA LEU A 27 20.69 -2.71 9.34
C LEU A 27 19.33 -3.38 9.14
N PHE A 28 18.31 -3.02 9.92
CA PHE A 28 16.93 -3.47 9.72
C PHE A 28 16.13 -2.37 9.01
N VAL A 29 16.45 -2.10 7.75
CA VAL A 29 15.46 -1.49 6.85
C VAL A 29 14.28 -2.46 6.82
N LYS A 30 13.24 -2.14 7.59
CA LYS A 30 12.00 -2.93 7.66
C LYS A 30 11.55 -3.19 6.22
N GLU A 31 11.59 -4.44 5.78
CA GLU A 31 11.17 -4.81 4.44
C GLU A 31 9.77 -4.26 4.15
N ARG A 32 9.57 -3.81 2.91
CA ARG A 32 8.33 -3.18 2.43
C ARG A 32 7.14 -4.09 2.75
N SER A 33 6.36 -3.73 3.76
CA SER A 33 5.48 -4.70 4.41
C SER A 33 4.11 -4.86 3.74
N CYS A 34 3.47 -3.80 3.27
CA CYS A 34 2.35 -3.82 2.32
C CYS A 34 1.89 -2.37 2.04
N GLY A 35 1.26 -2.15 0.90
CA GLY A 35 0.72 -0.84 0.52
C GLY A 35 -0.73 -0.92 0.05
N PHE A 36 -1.41 0.21 0.09
CA PHE A 36 -2.75 0.38 -0.46
C PHE A 36 -2.77 1.66 -1.28
N SER A 37 -3.32 1.64 -2.49
CA SER A 37 -3.46 2.85 -3.27
C SER A 37 -4.54 2.76 -4.35
N PHE A 38 -4.93 3.90 -4.88
CA PHE A 38 -5.67 4.01 -6.13
C PHE A 38 -5.16 5.20 -6.93
N ASP A 39 -5.41 5.20 -8.23
CA ASP A 39 -5.06 6.31 -9.11
C ASP A 39 -5.95 6.28 -10.34
N MET A 40 -6.94 7.17 -10.34
CA MET A 40 -7.93 7.33 -11.40
C MET A 40 -7.36 8.02 -12.65
N ARG A 41 -6.13 8.54 -12.59
CA ARG A 41 -5.46 9.19 -13.74
C ARG A 41 -4.87 8.18 -14.72
N PHE A 42 -4.82 6.91 -14.34
CA PHE A 42 -4.38 5.82 -15.20
C PHE A 42 -5.58 5.13 -15.87
N ASP A 43 -5.31 4.46 -16.98
CA ASP A 43 -6.21 3.48 -17.60
C ASP A 43 -7.59 4.00 -17.99
N ASP A 44 -7.70 5.30 -18.33
CA ASP A 44 -8.94 5.91 -18.80
C ASP A 44 -10.15 5.62 -17.90
N GLN A 45 -9.92 5.63 -16.58
CA GLN A 45 -10.97 5.31 -15.60
C GLN A 45 -12.06 6.39 -15.54
N HIS A 46 -11.75 7.62 -15.94
CA HIS A 46 -12.68 8.76 -16.02
C HIS A 46 -13.59 8.90 -14.78
N ALA A 47 -12.97 8.88 -13.61
CA ALA A 47 -13.69 8.92 -12.34
C ALA A 47 -12.95 9.70 -11.26
N ALA A 48 -13.71 10.20 -10.30
CA ALA A 48 -13.21 10.78 -9.05
C ALA A 48 -13.73 9.98 -7.86
N VAL A 49 -12.84 9.58 -6.97
CA VAL A 49 -13.21 8.96 -5.69
C VAL A 49 -13.72 10.06 -4.75
N LEU A 50 -14.86 9.81 -4.11
CA LEU A 50 -15.52 10.71 -3.19
C LEU A 50 -15.37 10.29 -1.72
N ASP A 51 -15.34 8.97 -1.49
CA ASP A 51 -15.12 8.36 -0.18
C ASP A 51 -14.52 6.97 -0.39
N TYR A 52 -13.68 6.52 0.53
CA TYR A 52 -13.23 5.13 0.61
C TYR A 52 -12.93 4.77 2.06
N LYS A 53 -13.10 3.49 2.38
CA LYS A 53 -12.77 2.93 3.70
C LYS A 53 -12.19 1.54 3.54
N LEU A 54 -10.96 1.38 3.98
CA LEU A 54 -10.27 0.09 4.07
C LEU A 54 -10.36 -0.38 5.52
N TRP A 55 -11.05 -1.49 5.77
CA TRP A 55 -11.26 -2.02 7.11
C TRP A 55 -10.44 -3.27 7.35
N GLY A 56 -9.80 -3.34 8.51
CA GLY A 56 -9.32 -4.57 9.13
C GLY A 56 -10.39 -5.16 10.07
N GLU A 57 -10.05 -6.26 10.74
CA GLU A 57 -10.98 -6.97 11.63
C GLU A 57 -11.47 -6.11 12.80
N LYS A 58 -10.60 -5.23 13.33
CA LYS A 58 -10.87 -4.48 14.57
C LYS A 58 -10.86 -2.96 14.40
N ASN A 59 -10.37 -2.46 13.27
CA ASN A 59 -10.10 -1.05 13.07
C ASN A 59 -10.23 -0.64 11.60
N LEU A 60 -10.50 0.65 11.40
CA LEU A 60 -10.29 1.30 10.11
C LEU A 60 -8.79 1.35 9.87
N ILE A 61 -8.34 0.83 8.74
CA ILE A 61 -6.94 0.90 8.31
C ILE A 61 -6.69 2.26 7.67
N ASP A 62 -7.56 2.64 6.74
CA ASP A 62 -7.46 3.90 6.01
C ASP A 62 -8.82 4.34 5.49
N GLY A 63 -8.98 5.63 5.25
CA GLY A 63 -10.18 6.20 4.67
C GLY A 63 -10.13 7.71 4.56
N VAL A 64 -11.07 8.27 3.82
CA VAL A 64 -11.12 9.73 3.62
C VAL A 64 -11.40 10.43 4.96
N PRO A 65 -10.55 11.39 5.39
CA PRO A 65 -10.79 12.18 6.58
C PRO A 65 -12.14 12.90 6.53
N LYS A 66 -12.84 12.96 7.68
CA LYS A 66 -14.17 13.59 7.77
C LYS A 66 -14.18 15.02 7.22
N GLU A 67 -13.13 15.79 7.48
CA GLU A 67 -13.01 17.17 6.99
C GLU A 67 -13.04 17.26 5.46
N TYR A 68 -12.54 16.25 4.75
CA TYR A 68 -12.54 16.22 3.28
C TYR A 68 -13.90 15.77 2.74
N LEU A 69 -14.59 14.89 3.45
CA LEU A 69 -15.98 14.52 3.15
C LEU A 69 -16.91 15.73 3.30
N ASP A 70 -16.75 16.50 4.39
CA ASP A 70 -17.55 17.70 4.65
C ASP A 70 -17.34 18.76 3.54
N LYS A 71 -16.11 18.87 3.02
CA LYS A 71 -15.74 19.73 1.90
C LYS A 71 -16.09 19.15 0.52
N ARG A 72 -16.62 17.92 0.45
CA ARG A 72 -16.93 17.19 -0.79
C ARG A 72 -15.74 17.13 -1.75
N MET A 73 -14.54 16.90 -1.20
CA MET A 73 -13.34 16.79 -2.00
C MET A 73 -13.39 15.57 -2.92
N LYS A 74 -12.75 15.71 -4.08
CA LYS A 74 -12.59 14.67 -5.09
C LYS A 74 -11.14 14.20 -5.11
N PHE A 75 -10.94 12.90 -5.13
CA PHE A 75 -9.63 12.27 -5.13
C PHE A 75 -9.42 11.53 -6.45
N TYR A 76 -8.34 11.86 -7.13
CA TYR A 76 -7.91 11.19 -8.35
C TYR A 76 -6.77 10.20 -8.10
N GLY A 77 -6.21 10.18 -6.90
CA GLY A 77 -5.25 9.18 -6.48
C GLY A 77 -4.86 9.44 -5.04
N GLU A 78 -4.72 8.36 -4.27
CA GLU A 78 -4.27 8.39 -2.89
C GLU A 78 -3.73 7.02 -2.51
N GLY A 79 -3.05 6.93 -1.36
CA GLY A 79 -2.64 5.65 -0.82
C GLY A 79 -1.82 5.78 0.45
N ILE A 80 -1.69 4.66 1.14
CA ILE A 80 -0.83 4.50 2.30
C ILE A 80 0.30 3.53 1.97
N GLY A 81 1.52 3.92 2.30
CA GLY A 81 2.75 3.15 2.07
C GLY A 81 3.34 2.63 3.37
N PHE A 82 2.52 2.06 4.25
CA PHE A 82 2.95 1.63 5.58
C PHE A 82 2.14 0.40 5.98
N GLN A 83 2.85 -0.65 6.42
CA GLN A 83 2.30 -1.90 6.96
C GLN A 83 0.93 -1.75 7.62
N TYR A 84 -0.06 -2.51 7.15
CA TYR A 84 -1.40 -2.53 7.74
C TYR A 84 -1.87 -3.95 8.09
N ASP A 85 -2.83 -4.02 9.02
CA ASP A 85 -3.55 -5.26 9.35
C ASP A 85 -4.30 -5.81 8.14
N ARG A 86 -4.45 -7.13 8.07
CA ARG A 86 -5.15 -7.80 6.96
C ARG A 86 -6.52 -7.15 6.68
N PRO A 87 -6.74 -6.56 5.49
CA PRO A 87 -8.03 -5.99 5.13
C PRO A 87 -9.10 -7.06 4.99
N ILE A 88 -10.29 -6.76 5.53
CA ILE A 88 -11.48 -7.61 5.45
C ILE A 88 -12.53 -7.03 4.52
N SER A 89 -12.52 -5.71 4.30
CA SER A 89 -13.40 -5.08 3.32
C SER A 89 -12.82 -3.77 2.79
N LEU A 90 -13.23 -3.43 1.58
CA LEU A 90 -12.95 -2.16 0.92
C LEU A 90 -14.27 -1.54 0.45
N TYR A 91 -14.67 -0.43 1.06
CA TYR A 91 -15.74 0.42 0.57
C TYR A 91 -15.16 1.53 -0.29
N VAL A 92 -15.78 1.80 -1.44
CA VAL A 92 -15.43 2.91 -2.33
C VAL A 92 -16.70 3.54 -2.86
N LYS A 93 -16.72 4.87 -2.89
CA LYS A 93 -17.72 5.70 -3.55
C LYS A 93 -17.03 6.59 -4.57
N TRP A 94 -17.49 6.55 -5.81
CA TRP A 94 -16.89 7.32 -6.90
C TRP A 94 -17.95 7.94 -7.80
N GLN A 95 -17.56 9.02 -8.47
CA GLN A 95 -18.33 9.68 -9.51
C GLN A 95 -17.68 9.45 -10.86
N GLY A 96 -18.44 9.03 -11.86
CA GLY A 96 -17.97 9.03 -13.24
C GLY A 96 -17.90 10.46 -13.77
N ASP A 97 -16.76 10.88 -14.31
CA ASP A 97 -16.55 12.26 -14.79
C ASP A 97 -17.34 12.55 -16.06
N ILE A 98 -17.55 11.53 -16.92
CA ILE A 98 -18.30 11.68 -18.17
C ILE A 98 -19.81 11.76 -17.91
N THR A 99 -20.32 10.90 -17.02
CA THR A 99 -21.77 10.74 -16.81
C THR A 99 -22.29 11.56 -15.62
N GLY A 100 -21.40 12.02 -14.74
CA GLY A 100 -21.76 12.60 -13.44
C GLY A 100 -22.39 11.61 -12.45
N SER A 101 -22.60 10.36 -12.84
CA SER A 101 -23.27 9.34 -12.03
C SER A 101 -22.40 8.92 -10.85
N ILE A 102 -23.04 8.68 -9.71
CA ILE A 102 -22.38 8.29 -8.47
C ILE A 102 -22.64 6.80 -8.22
N TYR A 103 -21.57 6.08 -7.92
CA TYR A 103 -21.58 4.66 -7.63
C TYR A 103 -20.93 4.41 -6.27
N GLU A 104 -21.34 3.34 -5.61
CA GLU A 104 -20.73 2.90 -4.37
C GLU A 104 -20.71 1.37 -4.30
N LYS A 105 -19.64 0.83 -3.71
CA LYS A 105 -19.48 -0.61 -3.54
C LYS A 105 -18.65 -0.91 -2.30
N THR A 106 -19.11 -1.91 -1.55
CA THR A 106 -18.29 -2.61 -0.56
C THR A 106 -17.87 -3.96 -1.11
N VAL A 107 -16.57 -4.21 -1.16
CA VAL A 107 -15.96 -5.48 -1.55
C VAL A 107 -15.58 -6.24 -0.29
N ASP A 108 -16.03 -7.49 -0.17
CA ASP A 108 -15.59 -8.41 0.88
C ASP A 108 -14.26 -9.06 0.49
N LEU A 109 -13.25 -8.87 1.32
CA LEU A 109 -11.88 -9.32 1.08
C LEU A 109 -11.49 -10.55 1.92
N ARG A 110 -12.34 -10.97 2.89
CA ARG A 110 -12.01 -12.00 3.88
C ARG A 110 -11.52 -13.31 3.26
N HIS A 111 -12.17 -13.73 2.19
CA HIS A 111 -11.95 -15.03 1.55
C HIS A 111 -10.99 -15.00 0.36
N VAL A 112 -10.60 -13.81 -0.12
CA VAL A 112 -9.75 -13.65 -1.32
C VAL A 112 -8.34 -13.17 -0.98
N MET A 113 -8.15 -12.51 0.16
CA MET A 113 -6.82 -12.03 0.55
C MET A 113 -5.88 -13.19 0.90
N PRO A 114 -4.61 -13.18 0.45
CA PRO A 114 -3.62 -14.19 0.85
C PRO A 114 -3.20 -14.00 2.30
N ARG A 115 -2.82 -15.11 2.97
CA ARG A 115 -2.47 -15.09 4.41
C ARG A 115 -1.26 -14.19 4.71
N ASN A 116 -0.26 -14.19 3.83
CA ASN A 116 0.88 -13.29 3.91
C ASN A 116 0.67 -12.10 2.96
N LEU A 117 0.84 -10.88 3.47
CA LEU A 117 0.74 -9.63 2.71
C LEU A 117 2.09 -8.94 2.49
N GLU A 118 3.18 -9.55 2.96
CA GLU A 118 4.52 -9.02 2.78
C GLU A 118 4.85 -8.77 1.30
N GLY A 119 5.37 -7.57 1.00
CA GLY A 119 5.72 -7.20 -0.37
C GLY A 119 4.52 -7.02 -1.31
N THR A 120 3.29 -6.89 -0.79
CA THR A 120 2.10 -6.72 -1.61
C THR A 120 1.56 -5.29 -1.63
N ASP A 121 0.95 -4.89 -2.74
CA ASP A 121 0.24 -3.62 -2.88
C ASP A 121 -1.20 -3.88 -3.33
N LEU A 122 -2.16 -3.62 -2.45
CA LEU A 122 -3.58 -3.65 -2.76
C LEU A 122 -3.92 -2.39 -3.54
N TYR A 123 -4.62 -2.52 -4.65
CA TYR A 123 -5.14 -1.36 -5.36
C TYR A 123 -6.47 -1.66 -6.02
N PHE A 124 -7.17 -0.60 -6.40
CA PHE A 124 -8.38 -0.73 -7.18
C PHE A 124 -8.37 0.23 -8.36
N ILE A 125 -9.14 -0.13 -9.38
CA ILE A 125 -9.52 0.73 -10.50
C ILE A 125 -11.04 0.68 -10.67
N VAL A 126 -11.60 1.64 -11.40
CA VAL A 126 -13.03 1.68 -11.71
C VAL A 126 -13.27 1.91 -13.21
N HIS A 127 -14.31 1.28 -13.74
CA HIS A 127 -14.82 1.55 -15.09
C HIS A 127 -16.35 1.62 -15.04
N GLY A 128 -16.88 2.83 -15.25
CA GLY A 128 -18.31 3.09 -15.11
C GLY A 128 -18.83 2.63 -13.73
N PRO A 129 -19.84 1.75 -13.66
CA PRO A 129 -20.39 1.26 -12.39
C PRO A 129 -19.59 0.13 -11.75
N GLN A 130 -18.52 -0.38 -12.40
CA GLN A 130 -17.77 -1.54 -11.94
C GLN A 130 -16.46 -1.13 -11.26
N ILE A 131 -16.17 -1.75 -10.12
CA ILE A 131 -14.87 -1.69 -9.44
C ILE A 131 -14.12 -2.99 -9.65
N TYR A 132 -12.81 -2.90 -9.82
CA TYR A 132 -11.89 -4.04 -9.84
C TYR A 132 -10.86 -3.86 -8.74
N VAL A 133 -10.60 -4.92 -7.97
CA VAL A 133 -9.64 -4.90 -6.87
C VAL A 133 -8.55 -5.91 -7.16
N TYR A 134 -7.31 -5.47 -7.04
CA TYR A 134 -6.12 -6.23 -7.38
C TYR A 134 -5.13 -6.22 -6.23
N LEU A 135 -4.32 -7.27 -6.18
CA LEU A 135 -3.14 -7.35 -5.33
C LEU A 135 -1.91 -7.52 -6.23
N ALA A 136 -1.04 -6.52 -6.25
CA ALA A 136 0.26 -6.62 -6.88
C ALA A 136 1.25 -7.24 -5.90
N LEU A 137 1.94 -8.29 -6.31
CA LEU A 137 2.95 -8.97 -5.50
C LEU A 137 4.36 -8.49 -5.86
N LYS A 138 5.33 -8.58 -4.95
CA LYS A 138 6.72 -8.13 -5.22
C LYS A 138 7.39 -8.92 -6.35
N GLU A 139 6.94 -10.15 -6.62
CA GLU A 139 7.50 -10.97 -7.70
C GLU A 139 7.30 -10.30 -9.06
N SER A 140 8.38 -10.30 -9.84
CA SER A 140 8.34 -9.80 -11.21
C SER A 140 7.36 -10.61 -12.06
N TYR A 141 6.71 -9.91 -12.98
CA TYR A 141 5.86 -10.53 -13.98
C TYR A 141 6.64 -11.57 -14.80
N VAL A 142 6.07 -12.77 -14.94
CA VAL A 142 6.64 -13.83 -15.77
C VAL A 142 6.24 -13.62 -17.23
N ARG A 143 7.23 -13.49 -18.12
CA ARG A 143 6.99 -13.32 -19.56
C ARG A 143 6.15 -14.48 -20.10
N GLY A 144 5.01 -14.17 -20.69
CA GLY A 144 4.06 -15.15 -21.24
C GLY A 144 2.86 -15.44 -20.34
N ALA A 145 2.83 -14.95 -19.09
CA ALA A 145 1.63 -14.99 -18.26
C ALA A 145 0.54 -14.04 -18.81
N GLN A 146 -0.70 -14.19 -18.34
CA GLN A 146 -1.75 -13.21 -18.64
C GLN A 146 -1.45 -11.90 -17.88
N ARG A 147 -1.55 -10.76 -18.57
CA ARG A 147 -1.51 -9.45 -17.91
C ARG A 147 -2.82 -9.22 -17.18
N ILE A 148 -2.73 -9.00 -15.87
CA ILE A 148 -3.87 -8.72 -14.99
C ILE A 148 -3.63 -7.34 -14.37
N GLY A 149 -4.66 -6.51 -14.38
CA GLY A 149 -4.54 -5.12 -13.94
C GLY A 149 -3.58 -4.31 -14.82
N THR A 150 -3.36 -3.07 -14.41
CA THR A 150 -2.84 -2.04 -15.32
C THR A 150 -1.81 -1.11 -14.68
N ARG A 151 -1.82 -0.99 -13.34
CA ARG A 151 -0.92 -0.09 -12.61
C ARG A 151 0.49 -0.64 -12.40
N TYR A 152 0.61 -1.91 -12.05
CA TYR A 152 1.88 -2.55 -11.70
C TYR A 152 2.26 -3.62 -12.72
N LEU A 153 2.43 -3.23 -13.99
CA LEU A 153 2.63 -4.15 -15.12
C LEU A 153 3.94 -4.95 -15.09
N ASP A 154 4.91 -4.49 -14.31
CA ASP A 154 6.19 -5.15 -14.07
C ASP A 154 6.11 -6.24 -12.99
N ARG A 155 4.97 -6.33 -12.29
CA ARG A 155 4.72 -7.22 -11.15
C ARG A 155 3.66 -8.25 -11.47
N THR A 156 3.69 -9.35 -10.73
CA THR A 156 2.59 -10.31 -10.73
C THR A 156 1.37 -9.68 -10.05
N ASN A 157 0.23 -9.70 -10.73
CA ASN A 157 -1.02 -9.16 -10.22
C ASN A 157 -2.06 -10.27 -10.10
N ILE A 158 -2.81 -10.24 -9.00
CA ILE A 158 -3.95 -11.13 -8.76
C ILE A 158 -5.21 -10.26 -8.71
N GLN A 159 -6.27 -10.66 -9.42
CA GLN A 159 -7.57 -10.03 -9.30
C GLN A 159 -8.34 -10.64 -8.12
N LEU A 160 -8.67 -9.82 -7.13
CA LEU A 160 -9.45 -10.21 -5.96
C LEU A 160 -10.96 -9.99 -6.18
N TYR A 161 -11.32 -8.97 -6.97
CA TYR A 161 -12.71 -8.65 -7.28
C TYR A 161 -12.86 -8.06 -8.70
N PRO A 162 -13.91 -8.45 -9.46
CA PRO A 162 -14.76 -9.61 -9.21
C PRO A 162 -13.90 -10.88 -9.17
N ASN A 163 -14.24 -11.83 -8.29
CA ASN A 163 -13.44 -13.05 -8.11
C ASN A 163 -13.54 -13.91 -9.38
N PRO A 164 -12.43 -14.14 -10.10
CA PRO A 164 -12.47 -14.90 -11.36
C PRO A 164 -12.73 -16.40 -11.18
N SER A 165 -12.60 -16.93 -9.96
CA SER A 165 -12.78 -18.36 -9.64
C SER A 165 -14.21 -18.72 -9.22
N LYS A 166 -15.18 -17.84 -9.45
CA LYS A 166 -16.62 -18.06 -9.18
C LYS A 166 -17.46 -17.88 -10.43
#